data_AF-E1F0K2-F1
#
_entry.id   AF-E1F0K2-F1
#
_cell.length_a   1.000
_cell.length_b   1.000
_cell.length_c   1.000
_cell.angle_alpha   90.00
_cell.angle_beta   90.00
_cell.angle_gamma   90.00
#
_symmetry.space_group_name_H-M   'P 1'
#
loop_
_entity.id
_entity.type
_entity.pdbx_description
1 polymer ?
#
loop_
_entity_poly.entity_id
_entity_poly.type
_entity_poly.pdbx_seq_one_letter_code
_entity_poly.pdbx_strand_id
1 'polypeptide(L)'
;MTVGAEILERHPAREWLPKGHSYDHKKILPSLSAEICGYLQYKTPPSDRQRQVQRLLQKLEGRIRASDVFRGYIPTSGSLLRIVGSYANGTALCTSPIDVCVLIITPNSMETVADPKLWFAFSKILLDTGYTLVSTQFYQSIVRTVVVHTELPVALHFYYHGKELMNNTERAIQLFKESPSLQQLHCLVKAICRHKCIHGFTHGNISSHYIFLLIQSFALTLLPKQLMETVGNLLTLFTNFISNYDESIYYADVQSGNILCEQKIHRTEPYFEVRSASSYDMHDVPYKYCVFKDTMMEISRLLRYYESPGVAAPISIVFELCGF
;
A
#
# COMPACT_ATOMS: atom_id res chain seq x y z
N MET A 1 27.45 -19.73 15.74
CA MET A 1 27.15 -18.38 16.27
C MET A 1 26.88 -17.46 15.09
N THR A 2 25.85 -16.64 15.23
CA THR A 2 25.00 -16.06 14.17
C THR A 2 25.43 -14.66 13.77
N VAL A 3 26.26 -14.54 12.74
CA VAL A 3 26.68 -13.24 12.16
C VAL A 3 25.47 -12.43 11.65
N GLY A 4 24.37 -13.08 11.25
CA GLY A 4 23.14 -12.40 10.84
C GLY A 4 22.34 -11.77 11.99
N ALA A 5 22.49 -12.23 13.23
CA ALA A 5 21.79 -11.66 14.38
C ALA A 5 22.47 -10.37 14.89
N GLU A 6 23.80 -10.28 14.82
CA GLU A 6 24.55 -9.09 15.22
C GLU A 6 24.40 -7.91 14.24
N ILE A 7 24.19 -8.19 12.94
CA ILE A 7 23.97 -7.14 11.93
C ILE A 7 22.59 -6.48 12.11
N LEU A 8 21.56 -7.28 12.44
CA LEU A 8 20.23 -6.77 12.79
C LEU A 8 20.24 -5.95 14.09
N GLU A 9 21.16 -6.22 15.02
CA GLU A 9 21.27 -5.46 16.28
C GLU A 9 21.82 -4.04 16.14
N ARG A 10 22.49 -3.72 15.03
CA ARG A 10 23.19 -2.43 14.83
C ARG A 10 22.60 -1.55 13.73
N HIS A 11 21.32 -1.71 13.41
CA HIS A 11 20.70 -0.82 12.42
C HIS A 11 20.58 0.61 12.99
N PRO A 12 21.20 1.65 12.39
CA PRO A 12 21.29 3.00 12.99
C PRO A 12 19.91 3.64 13.22
N ALA A 13 18.91 3.33 12.38
CA ALA A 13 17.52 3.78 12.58
C ALA A 13 16.85 3.21 13.86
N ARG A 14 17.42 2.21 14.53
CA ARG A 14 16.91 1.74 15.83
C ARG A 14 17.03 2.79 16.92
N GLU A 15 17.99 3.70 16.82
CA GLU A 15 18.13 4.80 17.77
C GLU A 15 16.97 5.79 17.72
N TRP A 16 16.20 5.77 16.63
CA TRP A 16 14.99 6.58 16.46
C TRP A 16 13.76 5.99 17.16
N LEU A 17 13.83 4.73 17.57
CA LEU A 17 12.83 4.13 18.44
C LEU A 17 13.16 4.52 19.89
N PRO A 18 12.16 4.84 20.72
CA PRO A 18 12.40 5.27 22.10
C PRO A 18 13.21 4.19 22.84
N LYS A 19 14.42 4.55 23.28
CA LYS A 19 15.30 3.72 24.10
C LYS A 19 14.72 3.63 25.52
N GLY A 20 13.75 2.74 25.72
CA GLY A 20 13.34 2.29 27.05
C GLY A 20 12.75 3.37 27.97
N HIS A 21 11.90 4.26 27.46
CA HIS A 21 10.91 4.84 28.35
C HIS A 21 9.94 3.72 28.74
N SER A 22 10.03 3.30 30.00
CA SER A 22 9.01 2.54 30.70
C SER A 22 7.76 3.42 30.79
N TYR A 23 7.00 3.53 29.69
CA TYR A 23 5.68 4.13 29.77
C TYR A 23 4.81 3.22 30.63
N ASP A 24 3.92 3.78 31.43
CA ASP A 24 2.93 2.98 32.16
C ASP A 24 1.84 2.54 31.16
N HIS A 25 2.20 1.62 30.28
CA HIS A 25 1.48 1.14 29.10
C HIS A 25 0.09 0.52 29.39
N LYS A 26 -0.32 0.45 30.66
CA LYS A 26 -1.45 -0.35 31.13
C LYS A 26 -2.83 0.28 30.93
N LYS A 27 -2.93 1.58 30.59
CA LYS A 27 -4.23 2.28 30.56
C LYS A 27 -4.81 2.56 29.16
N ILE A 28 -4.01 2.89 28.16
CA ILE A 28 -4.52 3.43 26.87
C ILE A 28 -4.33 2.47 25.70
N LEU A 29 -3.20 1.75 25.65
CA LEU A 29 -2.78 1.00 24.46
C LEU A 29 -3.68 -0.20 24.08
N PRO A 30 -4.24 -0.96 25.04
CA PRO A 30 -5.22 -2.00 24.71
C PRO A 30 -6.52 -1.43 24.13
N SER A 31 -7.00 -0.31 24.68
CA SER A 31 -8.23 0.33 24.22
C SER A 31 -8.03 1.05 22.87
N LEU A 32 -6.84 1.62 22.62
CA LEU A 32 -6.47 2.20 21.33
C LEU A 32 -6.43 1.11 20.24
N SER A 33 -5.84 -0.04 20.55
CA SER A 33 -5.79 -1.16 19.61
C SER A 33 -7.19 -1.70 19.29
N ALA A 34 -8.06 -1.81 20.31
CA ALA A 34 -9.44 -2.26 20.12
C ALA A 34 -10.24 -1.29 19.23
N GLU A 35 -10.12 0.01 19.45
CA GLU A 35 -10.80 1.02 18.62
C GLU A 35 -10.28 1.07 17.19
N ILE A 36 -8.95 0.98 16.99
CA ILE A 36 -8.36 0.87 15.64
C ILE A 36 -8.93 -0.36 14.93
N CYS A 37 -8.92 -1.52 15.58
CA CYS A 37 -9.47 -2.75 15.01
C CYS A 37 -10.96 -2.60 14.67
N GLY A 38 -11.77 -2.02 15.56
CA GLY A 38 -13.19 -1.79 15.33
C GLY A 38 -13.46 -0.86 14.14
N TYR A 39 -12.70 0.24 14.04
CA TYR A 39 -12.78 1.17 12.91
C TYR A 39 -12.38 0.49 11.59
N LEU A 40 -11.27 -0.25 11.58
CA LEU A 40 -10.81 -0.96 10.38
C LEU A 40 -11.80 -2.03 9.95
N GLN A 41 -12.40 -2.76 10.89
CA GLN A 41 -13.46 -3.73 10.60
C GLN A 41 -14.67 -3.06 9.95
N TYR A 42 -15.11 -1.91 10.46
CA TYR A 42 -16.20 -1.13 9.87
C TYR A 42 -15.89 -0.65 8.44
N LYS A 43 -14.63 -0.31 8.16
CA LYS A 43 -14.19 0.12 6.82
C LYS A 43 -13.78 -1.02 5.89
N THR A 44 -13.80 -2.28 6.33
CA THR A 44 -13.44 -3.44 5.51
C THR A 44 -14.55 -3.73 4.48
N PRO A 45 -14.22 -4.00 3.20
CA PRO A 45 -15.21 -4.39 2.20
C PRO A 45 -16.06 -5.58 2.65
N PRO A 46 -17.35 -5.62 2.29
CA PRO A 46 -18.19 -6.79 2.52
C PRO A 46 -17.59 -8.06 1.88
N SER A 47 -17.66 -9.19 2.57
CA SER A 47 -17.10 -10.47 2.11
C SER A 47 -17.69 -10.94 0.77
N ASP A 48 -18.97 -10.67 0.52
CA ASP A 48 -19.64 -11.02 -0.73
C ASP A 48 -19.11 -10.22 -1.94
N ARG A 49 -18.47 -9.07 -1.71
CA ARG A 49 -17.89 -8.28 -2.80
C ARG A 49 -16.79 -9.05 -3.53
N GLN A 50 -15.90 -9.72 -2.79
CA GLN A 50 -14.83 -10.50 -3.41
C GLN A 50 -15.39 -11.65 -4.26
N ARG A 51 -16.48 -12.28 -3.80
CA ARG A 51 -17.18 -13.33 -4.55
C ARG A 51 -17.82 -12.80 -5.83
N GLN A 52 -18.48 -11.64 -5.77
CA GLN A 52 -19.07 -10.98 -6.94
C GLN A 52 -18.00 -10.67 -8.00
N VAL A 53 -16.88 -10.09 -7.57
CA VAL A 53 -15.75 -9.78 -8.44
C VAL A 53 -15.18 -11.04 -9.09
N GLN A 54 -14.96 -12.10 -8.32
CA GLN A 54 -14.45 -13.37 -8.86
C GLN A 54 -15.36 -13.94 -9.95
N ARG A 55 -16.69 -13.88 -9.78
CA ARG A 55 -17.65 -14.32 -10.82
C ARG A 55 -17.54 -13.48 -12.09
N LEU A 56 -17.44 -12.16 -11.95
CA LEU A 56 -17.31 -11.22 -13.07
C LEU A 56 -16.00 -11.46 -13.84
N LEU A 57 -14.89 -11.67 -13.11
CA LEU A 57 -13.59 -11.98 -13.71
C LEU A 57 -13.61 -13.35 -14.39
N GLN A 58 -14.25 -14.38 -13.84
CA GLN A 58 -14.40 -15.68 -14.49
C GLN A 58 -15.17 -15.58 -15.82
N LYS A 59 -16.26 -14.81 -15.85
CA LYS A 59 -17.05 -14.57 -17.06
C LYS A 59 -16.22 -13.84 -18.13
N LEU A 60 -15.47 -12.81 -17.71
CA LEU A 60 -14.57 -12.06 -18.59
C LEU A 60 -13.43 -12.94 -19.12
N GLU A 61 -12.83 -13.76 -18.26
CA GLU A 61 -11.79 -14.72 -18.62
C GLU A 61 -12.27 -15.71 -19.69
N GLY A 62 -13.49 -16.26 -19.53
CA GLY A 62 -14.09 -17.13 -20.55
C GLY A 62 -14.24 -16.45 -21.92
N ARG A 63 -14.57 -15.15 -21.95
CA ARG A 63 -14.68 -14.38 -23.20
C ARG A 63 -13.33 -14.10 -23.85
N ILE A 64 -12.30 -13.80 -23.04
CA ILE A 64 -10.93 -13.63 -23.53
C ILE A 64 -10.43 -14.94 -24.16
N ARG A 65 -10.65 -16.07 -23.47
CA ARG A 65 -10.23 -17.40 -23.95
C ARG A 65 -10.95 -17.84 -25.23
N ALA A 66 -12.20 -17.46 -25.41
CA ALA A 66 -12.98 -17.76 -26.61
C ALA A 66 -12.61 -16.88 -27.83
N SER A 67 -11.83 -15.81 -27.63
CA SER A 67 -11.47 -14.88 -28.70
C SER A 67 -10.23 -15.35 -29.45
N ASP A 68 -10.35 -15.48 -30.77
CA ASP A 68 -9.23 -15.84 -31.65
C ASP A 68 -8.09 -14.82 -31.59
N VAL A 69 -8.36 -13.55 -31.25
CA VAL A 69 -7.35 -12.48 -31.15
C VAL A 69 -6.31 -12.78 -30.08
N PHE A 70 -6.69 -13.45 -28.99
CA PHE A 70 -5.79 -13.79 -27.90
C PHE A 70 -5.13 -15.16 -28.06
N ARG A 71 -5.45 -15.90 -29.14
CA ARG A 71 -4.86 -17.22 -29.39
C ARG A 71 -3.34 -17.08 -29.57
N GLY A 72 -2.58 -17.86 -28.81
CA GLY A 72 -1.11 -17.78 -28.78
C GLY A 72 -0.55 -16.70 -27.85
N TYR A 73 -1.39 -15.83 -27.29
CA TYR A 73 -1.00 -14.78 -26.35
C TYR A 73 -1.46 -15.02 -24.91
N ILE A 74 -2.09 -16.16 -24.64
CA ILE A 74 -2.59 -16.50 -23.30
C ILE A 74 -2.20 -17.93 -22.95
N PRO A 75 -1.93 -18.23 -21.67
CA PRO A 75 -1.67 -19.59 -21.24
C PRO A 75 -2.90 -20.48 -21.47
N THR A 76 -2.67 -21.74 -21.83
CA THR A 76 -3.72 -22.73 -22.06
C THR A 76 -4.41 -23.17 -20.76
N SER A 77 -3.82 -22.91 -19.59
CA SER A 77 -4.36 -23.21 -18.26
C SER A 77 -4.05 -22.11 -17.23
N GLY A 78 -4.70 -22.14 -16.06
CA GLY A 78 -4.55 -21.14 -14.99
C GLY A 78 -5.49 -19.94 -15.13
N SER A 79 -5.46 -18.98 -14.21
CA SER A 79 -6.28 -17.76 -14.32
C SER A 79 -5.54 -16.65 -15.07
N LEU A 80 -6.25 -15.95 -15.97
CA LEU A 80 -5.76 -14.80 -16.74
C LEU A 80 -5.92 -13.47 -16.01
N LEU A 81 -6.90 -13.39 -15.11
CA LEU A 81 -7.28 -12.16 -14.42
C LEU A 81 -7.06 -12.35 -12.92
N ARG A 82 -6.02 -11.69 -12.39
CA ARG A 82 -5.65 -11.82 -10.98
C ARG A 82 -5.94 -10.54 -10.22
N ILE A 83 -6.72 -10.66 -9.15
CA ILE A 83 -6.89 -9.55 -8.20
C ILE A 83 -5.54 -9.30 -7.52
N VAL A 84 -5.12 -8.04 -7.47
CA VAL A 84 -3.86 -7.57 -6.90
C VAL A 84 -4.10 -6.37 -5.98
N GLY A 85 -3.04 -5.86 -5.36
CA GLY A 85 -3.09 -4.68 -4.52
C GLY A 85 -3.94 -4.90 -3.27
N SER A 86 -4.71 -3.88 -2.89
CA SER A 86 -5.36 -3.83 -1.58
C SER A 86 -6.37 -4.95 -1.31
N TYR A 87 -7.09 -5.44 -2.32
CA TYR A 87 -8.03 -6.56 -2.12
C TYR A 87 -7.30 -7.90 -1.92
N ALA A 88 -6.13 -8.07 -2.54
CA ALA A 88 -5.34 -9.30 -2.43
C ALA A 88 -4.53 -9.35 -1.13
N ASN A 89 -3.96 -8.22 -0.69
CA ASN A 89 -3.15 -8.15 0.53
C ASN A 89 -3.95 -7.80 1.80
N GLY A 90 -5.28 -7.75 1.72
CA GLY A 90 -6.17 -7.50 2.87
C GLY A 90 -6.18 -6.05 3.40
N THR A 91 -5.71 -5.09 2.61
CA THR A 91 -5.67 -3.65 2.98
C THR A 91 -6.74 -2.81 2.30
N ALA A 92 -7.74 -3.46 1.71
CA ALA A 92 -8.85 -2.79 1.05
C ALA A 92 -9.77 -2.12 2.08
N LEU A 93 -10.25 -0.94 1.70
CA LEU A 93 -11.33 -0.22 2.38
C LEU A 93 -12.60 -0.30 1.50
N CYS A 94 -13.78 -0.08 2.07
CA CYS A 94 -15.09 -0.14 1.38
C CYS A 94 -15.17 0.67 0.09
N THR A 95 -14.40 1.75 -0.03
CA THR A 95 -14.35 2.61 -1.23
C THR A 95 -13.14 2.34 -2.12
N SER A 96 -12.30 1.37 -1.77
CA SER A 96 -11.13 1.04 -2.57
C SER A 96 -11.57 0.43 -3.91
N PRO A 97 -10.97 0.89 -5.02
CA PRO A 97 -11.11 0.22 -6.29
C PRO A 97 -10.46 -1.16 -6.22
N ILE A 98 -10.87 -2.03 -7.14
CA ILE A 98 -10.34 -3.39 -7.23
C ILE A 98 -9.31 -3.40 -8.37
N ASP A 99 -8.06 -3.64 -8.02
CA ASP A 99 -6.97 -3.74 -8.98
C ASP A 99 -6.87 -5.19 -9.49
N VAL A 100 -6.78 -5.35 -10.81
CA VAL A 100 -6.74 -6.64 -11.50
C VAL A 100 -5.62 -6.63 -12.54
N CYS A 101 -4.65 -7.54 -12.43
CA CYS A 101 -3.66 -7.76 -13.46
C CYS A 101 -4.21 -8.68 -14.55
N VAL A 102 -3.98 -8.29 -15.81
CA VAL A 102 -4.29 -9.10 -16.99
C VAL A 102 -3.02 -9.82 -17.44
N LEU A 103 -3.04 -11.14 -17.44
CA LEU A 103 -1.91 -11.99 -17.83
C LEU A 103 -2.00 -12.37 -19.30
N ILE A 104 -1.26 -11.64 -20.12
CA ILE A 104 -1.09 -11.91 -21.55
C ILE A 104 0.39 -12.23 -21.76
N ILE A 105 0.66 -13.40 -22.35
CA ILE A 105 1.98 -13.85 -22.75
C ILE A 105 2.26 -13.20 -24.11
N THR A 106 3.23 -12.30 -24.18
CA THR A 106 3.76 -11.80 -25.44
C THR A 106 4.92 -12.70 -25.88
N PRO A 107 4.74 -13.57 -26.91
CA PRO A 107 5.85 -14.34 -27.43
C PRO A 107 6.89 -13.38 -28.03
N ASN A 108 8.11 -13.38 -27.49
CA ASN A 108 9.32 -12.65 -27.91
C ASN A 108 9.62 -11.25 -27.33
N SER A 109 8.94 -10.73 -26.31
CA SER A 109 9.34 -9.42 -25.77
C SER A 109 10.42 -9.54 -24.68
N MET A 110 11.66 -9.20 -25.02
CA MET A 110 12.64 -8.76 -24.02
C MET A 110 12.26 -7.40 -23.39
N GLU A 111 11.27 -6.65 -23.89
CA GLU A 111 10.91 -5.31 -23.36
C GLU A 111 9.39 -5.07 -23.51
N THR A 112 8.60 -5.09 -22.42
CA THR A 112 8.17 -3.92 -21.59
C THR A 112 7.13 -2.97 -22.19
N VAL A 113 6.40 -3.30 -23.27
CA VAL A 113 5.25 -2.49 -23.73
C VAL A 113 4.02 -3.33 -24.04
N ALA A 114 2.85 -2.92 -23.55
CA ALA A 114 1.57 -3.56 -23.84
C ALA A 114 1.24 -3.46 -25.33
N ASP A 115 1.00 -4.58 -26.01
CA ASP A 115 0.56 -4.58 -27.42
C ASP A 115 -0.77 -3.83 -27.54
N PRO A 116 -0.80 -2.66 -28.24
CA PRO A 116 -2.01 -1.88 -28.36
C PRO A 116 -3.17 -2.65 -28.98
N LYS A 117 -2.91 -3.59 -29.91
CA LYS A 117 -3.95 -4.40 -30.55
C LYS A 117 -4.65 -5.32 -29.54
N LEU A 118 -3.88 -5.96 -28.67
CA LEU A 118 -4.42 -6.83 -27.62
C LEU A 118 -5.19 -6.03 -26.57
N TRP A 119 -4.72 -4.81 -26.26
CA TRP A 119 -5.45 -3.90 -25.38
C TRP A 119 -6.79 -3.43 -26.00
N PHE A 120 -6.81 -3.03 -27.28
CA PHE A 120 -8.06 -2.67 -27.97
C PHE A 120 -9.05 -3.83 -28.01
N ALA A 121 -8.56 -5.03 -28.32
CA ALA A 121 -9.38 -6.24 -28.33
C ALA A 121 -9.99 -6.53 -26.96
N PHE A 122 -9.23 -6.35 -25.87
CA PHE A 122 -9.78 -6.50 -24.53
C PHE A 122 -10.77 -5.41 -24.17
N SER A 123 -10.47 -4.16 -24.50
CA SER A 123 -11.37 -3.03 -24.24
C SER A 123 -12.71 -3.24 -24.94
N LYS A 124 -12.70 -3.80 -26.15
CA LYS A 124 -13.91 -4.24 -26.84
C LYS A 124 -14.66 -5.34 -26.06
N ILE A 125 -13.96 -6.38 -25.60
CA ILE A 125 -14.57 -7.43 -24.77
C ILE A 125 -15.18 -6.86 -23.48
N LEU A 126 -14.53 -5.89 -22.82
CA LEU A 126 -15.08 -5.21 -21.64
C LEU A 126 -16.42 -4.54 -21.96
N LEU A 127 -16.47 -3.75 -23.04
CA LEU A 127 -17.71 -3.08 -23.47
C LEU A 127 -18.81 -4.11 -23.81
N ASP A 128 -18.46 -5.16 -24.54
CA ASP A 128 -19.39 -6.23 -24.93
C ASP A 128 -19.90 -7.06 -23.74
N THR A 129 -19.22 -6.99 -22.58
CA THR A 129 -19.57 -7.73 -21.36
C THR A 129 -20.25 -6.87 -20.29
N GLY A 130 -20.65 -5.64 -20.64
CA GLY A 130 -21.44 -4.78 -19.75
C GLY A 130 -20.61 -3.88 -18.83
N TYR A 131 -19.30 -3.77 -19.06
CA TYR A 131 -18.47 -2.79 -18.38
C TYR A 131 -18.56 -1.43 -19.09
N THR A 132 -18.60 -0.35 -18.32
CA THR A 132 -18.50 1.01 -18.84
C THR A 132 -17.07 1.50 -18.65
N LEU A 133 -16.42 1.90 -19.74
CA LEU A 133 -15.08 2.47 -19.72
C LEU A 133 -15.13 3.89 -19.13
N VAL A 134 -14.31 4.15 -18.12
CA VAL A 134 -14.20 5.48 -17.49
C VAL A 134 -12.97 6.21 -18.02
N SER A 135 -11.81 5.56 -18.00
CA SER A 135 -10.56 6.15 -18.46
C SER A 135 -9.51 5.10 -18.77
N THR A 136 -8.61 5.39 -19.70
CA THR A 136 -7.40 4.59 -19.94
C THR A 136 -6.17 5.47 -19.83
N GLN A 137 -5.17 4.99 -19.13
CA GLN A 137 -3.89 5.66 -18.92
C GLN A 137 -2.77 4.76 -19.44
N PHE A 138 -1.94 5.32 -20.32
CA PHE A 138 -0.75 4.66 -20.85
C PHE A 138 0.47 5.14 -20.08
N TYR A 139 1.12 4.23 -19.39
CA TYR A 139 2.42 4.42 -18.77
C TYR A 139 3.48 3.71 -19.63
N GLN A 140 4.74 4.12 -19.51
CA GLN A 140 5.85 3.61 -20.35
C GLN A 140 5.86 2.08 -20.48
N SER A 141 5.50 1.34 -19.42
CA SER A 141 5.46 -0.12 -19.42
C SER A 141 4.13 -0.77 -19.01
N ILE A 142 3.11 0.02 -18.67
CA ILE A 142 1.85 -0.47 -18.09
C ILE A 142 0.68 0.29 -18.71
N VAL A 143 -0.42 -0.41 -19.04
CA VAL A 143 -1.68 0.26 -19.41
C VAL A 143 -2.71 0.00 -18.32
N ARG A 144 -3.24 1.07 -17.73
CA ARG A 144 -4.29 1.02 -16.71
C ARG A 144 -5.62 1.43 -17.32
N THR A 145 -6.57 0.51 -17.31
CA THR A 145 -7.95 0.74 -17.78
C THR A 145 -8.89 0.76 -16.59
N VAL A 146 -9.58 1.88 -16.36
CA VAL A 146 -10.55 2.05 -15.29
C VAL A 146 -11.95 1.82 -15.86
N VAL A 147 -12.70 0.91 -15.26
CA VAL A 147 -14.07 0.60 -15.65
C VAL A 147 -15.01 0.54 -14.45
N VAL A 148 -16.29 0.73 -14.71
CA VAL A 148 -17.38 0.47 -13.75
C VAL A 148 -18.30 -0.62 -14.31
N HIS A 149 -18.96 -1.35 -13.42
CA HIS A 149 -19.91 -2.41 -13.78
C HIS A 149 -21.15 -2.25 -12.90
N THR A 150 -22.35 -2.44 -13.46
CA THR A 150 -23.62 -2.20 -12.75
C THR A 150 -23.79 -3.09 -11.51
N GLU A 151 -23.21 -4.28 -11.52
CA GLU A 151 -23.20 -5.21 -10.39
C GLU A 151 -22.17 -4.87 -9.29
N LEU A 152 -21.31 -3.85 -9.47
CA LEU A 152 -20.29 -3.48 -8.50
C LEU A 152 -20.40 -2.00 -8.09
N PRO A 153 -20.37 -1.69 -6.78
CA PRO A 153 -20.44 -0.32 -6.28
C PRO A 153 -19.09 0.43 -6.33
N VAL A 154 -18.04 -0.18 -6.86
CA VAL A 154 -16.68 0.38 -6.94
C VAL A 154 -16.07 0.10 -8.32
N ALA A 155 -15.12 0.94 -8.71
CA ALA A 155 -14.41 0.76 -9.98
C ALA A 155 -13.47 -0.45 -9.97
N LEU A 156 -13.30 -1.05 -11.14
CA LEU A 156 -12.27 -2.04 -11.45
C LEU A 156 -11.14 -1.36 -12.23
N HIS A 157 -9.91 -1.64 -11.86
CA HIS A 157 -8.71 -1.20 -12.57
C HIS A 157 -8.03 -2.41 -13.18
N PHE A 158 -7.99 -2.48 -14.51
CA PHE A 158 -7.24 -3.50 -15.22
C PHE A 158 -5.85 -2.99 -15.58
N TYR A 159 -4.82 -3.71 -15.14
CA TYR A 159 -3.42 -3.45 -15.43
C TYR A 159 -2.90 -4.47 -16.43
N TYR A 160 -2.58 -3.98 -17.61
CA TYR A 160 -1.83 -4.71 -18.63
C TYR A 160 -0.36 -4.69 -18.25
N HIS A 161 0.29 -5.86 -18.23
CA HIS A 161 1.70 -6.00 -17.84
C HIS A 161 2.03 -5.64 -16.38
N GLY A 162 1.10 -5.85 -15.44
CA GLY A 162 1.30 -5.57 -14.01
C GLY A 162 2.17 -6.57 -13.23
N LYS A 163 3.28 -7.07 -13.79
CA LYS A 163 4.18 -8.04 -13.11
C LYS A 163 4.77 -7.45 -11.82
N GLU A 164 5.22 -6.20 -11.87
CA GLU A 164 5.72 -5.51 -10.68
C GLU A 164 4.62 -5.35 -9.63
N LEU A 165 3.40 -5.00 -10.04
CA LEU A 165 2.26 -4.88 -9.13
C LEU A 165 1.93 -6.21 -8.45
N MET A 166 2.00 -7.33 -9.17
CA MET A 166 1.87 -8.67 -8.59
C MET A 166 2.97 -8.95 -7.57
N ASN A 167 4.24 -8.73 -7.93
CA ASN A 167 5.35 -8.96 -7.01
C ASN A 167 5.23 -8.09 -5.75
N ASN A 168 4.79 -6.85 -5.87
CA ASN A 168 4.56 -5.94 -4.75
C ASN A 168 3.42 -6.42 -3.85
N THR A 169 2.36 -6.97 -4.46
CA THR A 169 1.24 -7.56 -3.74
C THR A 169 1.69 -8.77 -2.93
N GLU A 170 2.48 -9.66 -3.52
CA GLU A 170 2.97 -10.86 -2.87
C GLU A 170 3.93 -10.54 -1.71
N ARG A 171 4.81 -9.55 -1.90
CA ARG A 171 5.67 -9.02 -0.82
C ARG A 171 4.85 -8.48 0.34
N ALA A 172 3.78 -7.74 0.06
CA ALA A 172 2.88 -7.24 1.10
C ALA A 172 2.16 -8.37 1.84
N ILE A 173 1.66 -9.38 1.11
CA ILE A 173 1.03 -10.56 1.70
C ILE A 173 1.99 -11.28 2.65
N GLN A 174 3.26 -11.47 2.24
CA GLN A 174 4.26 -12.12 3.08
C GLN A 174 4.52 -11.34 4.37
N LEU A 175 4.79 -10.03 4.28
CA LEU A 175 5.04 -9.17 5.44
C LEU A 175 3.84 -9.16 6.41
N PHE A 176 2.62 -9.03 5.88
CA PHE A 176 1.42 -8.97 6.70
C PHE A 176 1.01 -10.31 7.30
N LYS A 177 1.45 -11.42 6.69
CA LYS A 177 1.30 -12.76 7.28
C LYS A 177 2.23 -12.92 8.48
N GLU A 178 3.42 -12.33 8.44
CA GLU A 178 4.36 -12.33 9.57
C GLU A 178 3.88 -11.43 10.72
N SER A 179 3.25 -10.30 10.41
CA SER A 179 2.64 -9.42 11.41
C SER A 179 1.29 -8.86 10.96
N PRO A 180 0.17 -9.43 11.47
CA PRO A 180 -1.17 -8.87 11.24
C PRO A 180 -1.31 -7.44 11.78
N SER A 181 -0.60 -7.09 12.85
CA SER A 181 -0.60 -5.73 13.40
C SER A 181 0.04 -4.71 12.44
N LEU A 182 1.05 -5.10 11.65
CA LEU A 182 1.58 -4.24 10.58
C LEU A 182 0.57 -4.03 9.45
N GLN A 183 -0.24 -5.03 9.13
CA GLN A 183 -1.36 -4.89 8.18
C GLN A 183 -2.38 -3.87 8.69
N GLN A 184 -2.75 -3.96 9.97
CA GLN A 184 -3.66 -3.02 10.62
C GLN A 184 -3.09 -1.60 10.62
N LEU A 185 -1.79 -1.45 10.94
CA LEU A 185 -1.10 -0.17 10.88
C LEU A 185 -1.11 0.42 9.46
N HIS A 186 -0.82 -0.39 8.43
CA HIS A 186 -0.90 0.03 7.04
C HIS A 186 -2.30 0.55 6.66
N CYS A 187 -3.34 -0.19 7.04
CA CYS A 187 -4.73 0.22 6.82
C CYS A 187 -5.09 1.52 7.52
N LEU A 188 -4.63 1.69 8.77
CA LEU A 188 -4.86 2.91 9.56
C LEU A 188 -4.17 4.11 8.90
N VAL A 189 -2.89 3.99 8.56
CA VAL A 189 -2.12 5.05 7.89
C VAL A 189 -2.77 5.42 6.55
N LYS A 190 -3.20 4.43 5.77
CA LYS A 190 -3.95 4.65 4.53
C LYS A 190 -5.27 5.41 4.78
N ALA A 191 -5.99 5.12 5.85
CA ALA A 191 -7.22 5.82 6.20
C ALA A 191 -6.93 7.28 6.60
N ILE A 192 -5.87 7.54 7.37
CA ILE A 192 -5.44 8.90 7.74
C ILE A 192 -5.08 9.72 6.50
N CYS A 193 -4.27 9.18 5.61
CA CYS A 193 -3.89 9.87 4.36
C CYS A 193 -5.12 10.20 3.50
N ARG A 194 -6.14 9.31 3.47
CA ARG A 194 -7.40 9.58 2.76
C ARG A 194 -8.19 10.70 3.40
N HIS A 195 -8.29 10.71 4.73
CA HIS A 195 -8.99 11.75 5.44
C HIS A 195 -8.34 13.12 5.20
N LYS A 196 -7.01 13.21 5.26
CA LYS A 196 -6.26 14.46 4.99
C LYS A 196 -6.22 14.84 3.49
N CYS A 197 -6.95 14.11 2.62
CA CYS A 197 -6.97 14.32 1.18
C CYS A 197 -5.59 14.27 0.48
N ILE A 198 -4.63 13.57 1.09
CA ILE A 198 -3.26 13.38 0.55
C ILE A 198 -3.06 11.96 0.00
N HIS A 199 -4.09 11.12 -0.06
CA HIS A 199 -4.03 9.75 -0.60
C HIS A 199 -4.50 9.67 -2.05
N GLY A 200 -3.78 8.93 -2.89
CA GLY A 200 -4.15 8.71 -4.29
C GLY A 200 -2.95 8.41 -5.17
N PHE A 201 -3.21 7.96 -6.40
CA PHE A 201 -2.17 7.72 -7.41
C PHE A 201 -1.92 8.94 -8.31
N THR A 202 -2.74 9.98 -8.21
CA THR A 202 -2.71 11.16 -9.09
C THR A 202 -2.35 12.42 -8.29
N HIS A 203 -1.85 13.44 -8.99
CA HIS A 203 -1.59 14.80 -8.46
C HIS A 203 -0.58 14.85 -7.31
N GLY A 204 0.50 14.06 -7.34
CA GLY A 204 1.51 14.08 -6.26
C GLY A 204 1.05 13.52 -4.90
N ASN A 205 -0.13 12.86 -4.82
CA ASN A 205 -0.62 12.23 -3.61
C ASN A 205 0.23 11.02 -3.18
N ILE A 206 0.17 10.69 -1.89
CA ILE A 206 0.77 9.50 -1.30
C ILE A 206 -0.03 8.27 -1.75
N SER A 207 0.61 7.39 -2.52
CA SER A 207 -0.03 6.15 -3.00
C SER A 207 -0.11 5.08 -1.90
N SER A 208 -1.03 4.11 -2.03
CA SER A 208 -1.06 2.95 -1.11
C SER A 208 0.21 2.11 -1.15
N HIS A 209 0.90 2.09 -2.29
CA HIS A 209 2.19 1.42 -2.42
C HIS A 209 3.27 2.16 -1.64
N TYR A 210 3.29 3.49 -1.69
CA TYR A 210 4.21 4.32 -0.91
C TYR A 210 4.07 4.07 0.59
N ILE A 211 2.82 4.04 1.09
CA ILE A 211 2.54 3.70 2.49
C ILE A 211 3.06 2.30 2.83
N PHE A 212 2.92 1.33 1.92
CA PHE A 212 3.50 -0.01 2.11
C PHE A 212 5.02 0.04 2.23
N LEU A 213 5.72 0.82 1.39
CA LEU A 213 7.17 0.97 1.48
C LEU A 213 7.60 1.61 2.80
N LEU A 214 6.86 2.62 3.31
CA LEU A 214 7.13 3.20 4.63
C LEU A 214 6.95 2.17 5.76
N ILE A 215 5.87 1.39 5.72
CA ILE A 215 5.61 0.33 6.71
C ILE A 215 6.66 -0.77 6.64
N GLN A 216 7.10 -1.14 5.43
CA GLN A 216 8.18 -2.09 5.23
C GLN A 216 9.50 -1.56 5.78
N SER A 217 9.83 -0.30 5.50
CA SER A 217 11.02 0.39 6.03
C SER A 217 11.01 0.38 7.56
N PHE A 218 9.88 0.76 8.15
CA PHE A 218 9.67 0.72 9.59
C PHE A 218 9.85 -0.70 10.16
N ALA A 219 9.27 -1.72 9.52
CA ALA A 219 9.38 -3.11 9.96
C ALA A 219 10.84 -3.59 10.03
N LEU A 220 11.70 -3.15 9.10
CA LEU A 220 13.14 -3.46 9.12
C LEU A 220 13.88 -2.87 10.33
N THR A 221 13.35 -1.80 10.94
CA THR A 221 13.93 -1.21 12.15
C THR A 221 13.55 -1.96 13.43
N LEU A 222 12.49 -2.75 13.40
CA LEU A 222 11.93 -3.40 14.59
C LEU A 222 12.73 -4.64 15.02
N LEU A 223 12.75 -4.90 16.33
CA LEU A 223 13.14 -6.20 16.87
C LEU A 223 12.06 -7.25 16.59
N PRO A 224 12.39 -8.56 16.52
CA PRO A 224 11.40 -9.62 16.34
C PRO A 224 10.25 -9.59 17.35
N LYS A 225 10.53 -9.22 18.62
CA LYS A 225 9.49 -9.05 19.65
C LYS A 225 8.55 -7.88 19.33
N GLN A 226 9.09 -6.79 18.78
CA GLN A 226 8.31 -5.60 18.44
C GLN A 226 7.40 -5.83 17.22
N LEU A 227 7.77 -6.70 16.29
CA LEU A 227 6.91 -7.09 15.16
C LEU A 227 5.60 -7.77 15.60
N MET A 228 5.60 -8.39 16.79
CA MET A 228 4.45 -9.08 17.35
C MET A 228 3.59 -8.20 18.28
N GLU A 229 3.91 -6.91 18.39
CA GLU A 229 3.17 -5.96 19.22
C GLU A 229 1.79 -5.65 18.64
N THR A 230 0.92 -5.05 19.45
CA THR A 230 -0.40 -4.59 19.02
C THR A 230 -0.31 -3.40 18.06
N VAL A 231 -1.34 -3.16 17.25
CA VAL A 231 -1.38 -2.01 16.35
C VAL A 231 -1.24 -0.67 17.08
N GLY A 232 -1.75 -0.54 18.31
CA GLY A 232 -1.58 0.67 19.12
C GLY A 232 -0.10 0.92 19.48
N ASN A 233 0.61 -0.13 19.90
CA ASN A 233 2.05 -0.05 20.18
C ASN A 233 2.84 0.26 18.91
N LEU A 234 2.50 -0.40 17.80
CA LEU A 234 3.14 -0.15 16.50
C LEU A 234 2.87 1.27 15.99
N LEU A 235 1.70 1.85 16.24
CA LEU A 235 1.41 3.24 15.88
C LEU A 235 2.32 4.23 16.65
N THR A 236 2.51 4.00 17.96
CA THR A 236 3.43 4.82 18.76
C THR A 236 4.87 4.72 18.24
N LEU A 237 5.33 3.51 17.95
CA LEU A 237 6.67 3.30 17.38
C LEU A 237 6.80 3.90 15.98
N PHE A 238 5.77 3.76 15.13
CA PHE A 238 5.76 4.26 13.76
C PHE A 238 5.78 5.78 13.69
N THR A 239 5.00 6.47 14.53
CA THR A 239 5.01 7.95 14.56
C THR A 239 6.37 8.50 15.03
N ASN A 240 7.05 7.81 15.94
CA ASN A 240 8.43 8.14 16.32
C ASN A 240 9.42 7.86 15.17
N PHE A 241 9.26 6.75 14.45
CA PHE A 241 10.04 6.46 13.26
C PHE A 241 9.90 7.59 12.21
N ILE A 242 8.67 7.96 11.84
CA ILE A 242 8.41 9.01 10.84
C ILE A 242 8.95 10.39 11.26
N SER A 243 8.93 10.71 12.55
CA SER A 243 9.49 11.97 13.06
C SER A 243 10.99 12.11 12.75
N ASN A 244 11.72 10.99 12.85
CA ASN A 244 13.17 10.94 12.62
C ASN A 244 13.56 10.53 11.20
N TYR A 245 12.65 9.89 10.46
CA TYR A 245 12.89 9.48 9.08
C TYR A 245 12.98 10.73 8.19
N ASP A 246 14.12 10.85 7.52
CA ASP A 246 14.40 11.89 6.53
C ASP A 246 14.66 11.22 5.18
N GLU A 247 13.67 11.31 4.29
CA GLU A 247 13.72 10.74 2.95
C GLU A 247 14.75 11.41 2.05
N SER A 248 15.25 12.60 2.42
CA SER A 248 16.36 13.24 1.70
C SER A 248 17.72 12.60 2.02
N ILE A 249 17.78 11.74 3.04
CA ILE A 249 19.02 11.12 3.55
C ILE A 249 18.93 9.59 3.50
N TYR A 250 17.76 9.01 3.77
CA TYR A 250 17.57 7.59 3.98
C TYR A 250 16.55 6.98 3.02
N TYR A 251 16.91 5.87 2.39
CA TYR A 251 15.98 5.07 1.58
C TYR A 251 16.02 3.60 2.00
N ALA A 252 14.87 2.93 1.93
CA ALA A 252 14.83 1.49 2.16
C ALA A 252 15.20 0.73 0.90
N ASP A 253 16.29 -0.03 0.98
CA ASP A 253 16.60 -1.02 -0.04
C ASP A 253 15.88 -2.33 0.29
N VAL A 254 14.81 -2.56 -0.45
CA VAL A 254 13.95 -3.73 -0.27
C VAL A 254 14.67 -5.02 -0.69
N GLN A 255 15.72 -4.97 -1.52
CA GLN A 255 16.46 -6.18 -1.91
C GLN A 255 17.43 -6.62 -0.82
N SER A 256 18.16 -5.68 -0.21
CA SER A 256 19.07 -6.01 0.89
C SER A 256 18.38 -6.12 2.24
N GLY A 257 17.13 -5.64 2.37
CA GLY A 257 16.39 -5.63 3.64
C GLY A 257 16.99 -4.63 4.64
N ASN A 258 17.64 -3.56 4.15
CA ASN A 258 18.27 -2.55 4.98
C ASN A 258 17.75 -1.15 4.63
N ILE A 259 17.82 -0.21 5.58
CA ILE A 259 17.74 1.21 5.27
C ILE A 259 19.15 1.71 5.02
N LEU A 260 19.36 2.22 3.81
CA LEU A 260 20.63 2.76 3.36
C LEU A 260 20.63 4.29 3.56
N CYS A 261 21.79 4.82 3.89
CA CYS A 261 22.03 6.26 4.02
C CYS A 261 22.80 6.71 2.77
N GLU A 262 22.24 7.64 1.99
CA GLU A 262 23.04 8.34 0.99
C GLU A 262 23.94 9.34 1.73
N GLN A 263 25.26 9.10 1.75
CA GLN A 263 26.21 10.14 2.13
C GLN A 263 26.08 11.29 1.11
N LYS A 264 25.45 12.39 1.54
CA LYS A 264 25.29 13.68 0.85
C LYS A 264 26.17 13.85 -0.39
N ILE A 265 25.64 13.52 -1.56
CA ILE A 265 25.92 14.28 -2.77
C ILE A 265 24.80 15.33 -2.79
N HIS A 266 25.15 16.61 -2.78
CA HIS A 266 24.17 17.70 -2.95
C HIS A 266 23.27 17.40 -4.15
N ARG A 267 22.04 16.97 -3.86
CA ARG A 267 21.01 16.67 -4.85
C ARG A 267 19.80 17.52 -4.52
N THR A 268 19.35 18.29 -5.50
CA THR A 268 18.21 19.21 -5.42
C THR A 268 16.87 18.52 -5.69
N GLU A 269 16.86 17.19 -5.78
CA GLU A 269 15.67 16.40 -6.09
C GLU A 269 15.49 15.27 -5.07
N PRO A 270 14.33 15.14 -4.41
CA PRO A 270 14.06 14.03 -3.50
C PRO A 270 14.05 12.70 -4.27
N TYR A 271 14.84 11.75 -3.79
CA TYR A 271 15.11 10.48 -4.46
C TYR A 271 13.94 9.51 -4.26
N PHE A 272 13.01 9.53 -5.20
CA PHE A 272 12.35 8.31 -5.68
C PHE A 272 12.40 8.36 -7.20
N GLU A 273 13.51 7.89 -7.79
CA GLU A 273 13.40 7.25 -9.09
C GLU A 273 12.57 5.98 -8.90
N VAL A 274 11.25 6.14 -8.87
CA VAL A 274 10.37 5.11 -9.39
C VAL A 274 10.73 5.01 -10.87
N ARG A 275 11.72 4.18 -11.21
CA ARG A 275 11.97 3.77 -12.59
C ARG A 275 10.84 2.85 -13.06
N SER A 276 9.61 3.30 -12.97
CA SER A 276 8.54 2.96 -13.89
C SER A 276 7.41 3.98 -13.75
N ALA A 277 6.98 4.49 -14.90
CA ALA A 277 5.78 5.30 -15.09
C ALA A 277 5.89 6.81 -14.78
N SER A 278 6.35 7.53 -15.81
CA SER A 278 5.92 8.88 -16.23
C SER A 278 6.20 10.07 -15.32
N SER A 279 6.76 11.10 -15.94
CA SER A 279 6.89 12.48 -15.48
C SER A 279 5.53 13.14 -15.18
N TYR A 280 4.86 12.72 -14.11
CA TYR A 280 3.78 13.49 -13.49
C TYR A 280 4.37 14.43 -12.43
N ASP A 281 3.73 15.60 -12.27
CA ASP A 281 4.03 16.65 -11.29
C ASP A 281 4.50 16.11 -9.94
N MET A 282 5.80 15.90 -9.82
CA MET A 282 6.47 15.57 -8.55
C MET A 282 6.66 16.83 -7.69
N HIS A 283 6.24 18.01 -8.18
CA HIS A 283 6.34 19.28 -7.47
C HIS A 283 5.54 19.29 -6.15
N ASP A 284 4.45 18.52 -6.06
CA ASP A 284 3.58 18.47 -4.85
C ASP A 284 3.89 17.32 -3.88
N VAL A 285 4.68 16.32 -4.29
CA VAL A 285 4.99 15.15 -3.44
C VAL A 285 5.72 15.56 -2.16
N PRO A 286 6.71 16.49 -2.18
CA PRO A 286 7.36 16.97 -0.97
C PRO A 286 6.38 17.63 0.00
N TYR A 287 5.45 18.46 -0.52
CA TYR A 287 4.46 19.14 0.31
C TYR A 287 3.49 18.15 0.98
N LYS A 288 2.98 17.17 0.23
CA LYS A 288 2.03 16.18 0.77
C LYS A 288 2.68 15.22 1.75
N TYR A 289 3.96 14.94 1.55
CA TYR A 289 4.76 14.24 2.54
C TYR A 289 4.98 15.06 3.82
N CYS A 290 5.22 16.37 3.72
CA CYS A 290 5.25 17.25 4.89
C CYS A 290 3.92 17.20 5.67
N VAL A 291 2.77 17.32 4.99
CA VAL A 291 1.45 17.20 5.63
C VAL A 291 1.28 15.84 6.33
N PHE A 292 1.75 14.76 5.70
CA PHE A 292 1.76 13.43 6.31
C PHE A 292 2.63 13.38 7.57
N LYS A 293 3.87 13.89 7.49
CA LYS A 293 4.82 13.91 8.61
C LYS A 293 4.28 14.76 9.76
N ASP A 294 3.75 15.94 9.48
CA ASP A 294 3.12 16.82 10.48
C ASP A 294 1.94 16.14 11.18
N THR A 295 1.09 15.45 10.41
CA THR A 295 -0.01 14.66 10.96
C THR A 295 0.51 13.54 11.89
N MET A 296 1.56 12.81 11.47
CA MET A 296 2.15 11.75 12.30
C MET A 296 2.81 12.32 13.58
N MET A 297 3.46 13.49 13.50
CA MET A 297 4.04 14.18 14.65
C MET A 297 2.96 14.66 15.63
N GLU A 298 1.84 15.17 15.11
CA GLU A 298 0.69 15.57 15.93
C GLU A 298 0.10 14.38 16.68
N ILE A 299 -0.11 13.24 16.00
CA ILE A 299 -0.56 11.99 16.63
C ILE A 299 0.43 11.57 17.72
N SER A 300 1.74 11.58 17.46
CA SER A 300 2.77 11.29 18.46
C SER A 300 2.68 12.20 19.70
N ARG A 301 2.46 13.50 19.50
CA ARG A 301 2.33 14.47 20.60
C ARG A 301 1.11 14.16 21.48
N LEU A 302 -0.01 13.80 20.86
CA LEU A 302 -1.25 13.50 21.56
C LEU A 302 -1.19 12.19 22.33
N LEU A 303 -0.61 11.14 21.73
CA LEU A 303 -0.38 9.87 22.43
C LEU A 303 0.45 10.09 23.70
N ARG A 304 1.52 10.90 23.61
CA ARG A 304 2.35 11.27 24.77
C ARG A 304 1.58 12.08 25.82
N TYR A 305 0.73 13.02 25.39
CA TYR A 305 -0.10 13.80 26.31
C TYR A 305 -1.06 12.90 27.09
N TYR A 306 -1.73 11.97 26.42
CA TYR A 306 -2.71 11.10 27.06
C TYR A 306 -2.08 10.00 27.93
N GLU A 307 -0.85 9.58 27.64
CA GLU A 307 -0.08 8.72 28.53
C GLU A 307 0.41 9.43 29.81
N SER A 308 0.25 10.75 29.93
CA SER A 308 0.70 11.50 31.10
C SER A 308 -0.14 11.20 32.36
N PRO A 309 0.48 11.07 33.55
CA PRO A 309 -0.24 10.81 34.79
C PRO A 309 -1.34 11.84 35.05
N GLY A 310 -2.55 11.37 35.38
CA GLY A 310 -3.68 12.23 35.74
C GLY A 310 -4.58 12.68 34.57
N VAL A 311 -4.25 12.30 33.33
CA VAL A 311 -5.10 12.59 32.17
C VAL A 311 -6.08 11.43 31.93
N ALA A 312 -7.38 11.71 32.05
CA ALA A 312 -8.43 10.80 31.58
C ALA A 312 -8.73 11.11 30.11
N ALA A 313 -8.28 10.24 29.22
CA ALA A 313 -8.44 10.43 27.78
C ALA A 313 -9.54 9.53 27.22
N PRO A 314 -10.62 10.07 26.64
CA PRO A 314 -11.40 9.29 25.70
C PRO A 314 -10.60 9.17 24.40
N ILE A 315 -10.39 7.94 23.95
CA ILE A 315 -9.57 7.62 22.77
C ILE A 315 -10.18 8.18 21.48
N SER A 316 -11.46 8.58 21.54
CA SER A 316 -12.16 9.38 20.53
C SER A 316 -11.38 10.61 20.04
N ILE A 317 -10.52 11.23 20.87
CA ILE A 317 -9.75 12.41 20.46
C ILE A 317 -8.58 12.05 19.52
N VAL A 318 -8.02 10.84 19.62
CA VAL A 318 -7.01 10.36 18.65
C VAL A 318 -7.66 10.08 17.30
N PHE A 319 -8.91 9.63 17.30
CA PHE A 319 -9.74 9.49 16.10
C PHE A 319 -10.09 10.86 15.50
N GLU A 320 -10.51 11.83 16.31
CA GLU A 320 -10.85 13.19 15.88
C GLU A 320 -9.68 13.90 15.19
N LEU A 321 -8.43 13.65 15.61
CA LEU A 321 -7.22 14.25 15.02
C LEU A 321 -6.68 13.50 13.79
N CYS A 322 -6.94 12.19 13.72
CA CYS A 322 -6.93 11.44 12.46
C CYS A 322 -8.07 11.89 11.50
N GLY A 323 -9.01 12.69 12.01
CA GLY A 323 -10.14 13.28 11.30
C GLY A 323 -11.38 12.39 11.21
N PHE A 324 -11.53 11.46 12.15
CA PHE A 324 -12.65 10.52 12.20
C PHE A 324 -13.74 10.99 13.15
#